data_AF-A0A7R9A6G9-F1
#
_entry.id   AF-A0A7R9A6G9-F1
#
_cell.length_a   1.000
_cell.length_b   1.000
_cell.length_c   1.000
_cell.angle_alpha   90.00
_cell.angle_beta   90.00
_cell.angle_gamma   90.00
#
_symmetry.space_group_name_H-M   'P 1'
#
loop_
_entity.id
_entity.type
_entity.pdbx_description
1 polymer ?
#
loop_
_entity_poly.entity_id
_entity_poly.type
_entity_poly.pdbx_seq_one_letter_code
_entity_poly.pdbx_strand_id
1 'polypeptide(L)'
;MRGNPCLLFVLILSTKCWSGDALESTPIHGREHIGGNLEEMMLVLRATVLEHAKQISQLKSENEQLWNHNENLRDDYKKMKYDFENMRKENENLKSSLQEHLRERDKLQLQLNVTEGRLQYLEAISLQITPRTCQTLADLGVTRTGEYFVDPDGALIGDAPIKVLCDMETDPVSTIVLHDSMGTTAIDRCADPGCYSHSIRAKLLPQTIQQNPVHLFAKQETLTLDII
;
A
#
# COMPACT_ATOMS: atom_id res chain seq x y z
N MET A 1 12.02 60.69 -5.04
CA MET A 1 10.80 60.58 -5.87
C MET A 1 9.62 60.99 -5.01
N ARG A 2 8.86 61.99 -5.46
CA ARG A 2 7.73 62.59 -4.75
C ARG A 2 6.58 61.58 -4.66
N GLY A 3 5.89 61.57 -3.52
CA GLY A 3 4.82 60.63 -3.22
C GLY A 3 3.46 61.00 -3.82
N ASN A 4 2.52 60.06 -3.65
CA ASN A 4 1.09 60.32 -3.55
C ASN A 4 0.42 59.11 -2.85
N PRO A 5 -0.18 59.28 -1.67
CA PRO A 5 -1.07 58.30 -1.06
C PRO A 5 -2.52 58.75 -1.31
N CYS A 6 -3.20 58.13 -2.26
CA CYS A 6 -4.66 58.21 -2.35
C CYS A 6 -5.25 57.03 -1.58
N LEU A 7 -5.69 57.33 -0.37
CA LEU A 7 -6.67 56.59 0.39
C LEU A 7 -7.84 56.17 -0.49
N LEU A 8 -8.07 54.86 -0.60
CA LEU A 8 -9.29 54.31 -1.19
C LEU A 8 -10.35 54.19 -0.09
N PHE A 9 -10.98 55.30 0.26
CA PHE A 9 -12.24 55.32 1.01
C PHE A 9 -13.38 55.20 0.00
N VAL A 10 -13.83 53.98 -0.25
CA VAL A 10 -14.99 53.71 -1.12
C VAL A 10 -16.26 53.83 -0.27
N LEU A 11 -16.75 55.06 -0.12
CA LEU A 11 -18.15 55.33 0.19
C LEU A 11 -18.90 55.31 -1.15
N ILE A 12 -19.63 54.23 -1.41
CA ILE A 12 -20.62 54.20 -2.49
C ILE A 12 -21.86 54.95 -1.98
N LEU A 13 -21.83 56.28 -2.08
CA LEU A 13 -23.03 57.03 -2.40
C LEU A 13 -22.94 57.31 -3.89
N SER A 14 -23.79 56.64 -4.65
CA SER A 14 -24.05 56.87 -6.06
C SER A 14 -24.56 58.31 -6.26
N THR A 15 -23.62 59.24 -6.28
CA THR A 15 -23.77 60.50 -7.00
C THR A 15 -23.51 60.18 -8.46
N LYS A 16 -24.49 60.51 -9.30
CA LYS A 16 -24.30 60.53 -10.75
C LYS A 16 -23.01 61.29 -11.05
N CYS A 17 -22.12 60.68 -11.83
CA CYS A 17 -21.02 61.38 -12.46
C CYS A 17 -21.58 62.58 -13.21
N TRP A 18 -21.36 63.76 -12.65
CA TRP A 18 -21.57 65.03 -13.32
C TRP A 18 -20.34 65.23 -14.20
N SER A 19 -20.43 64.79 -15.45
CA SER A 19 -19.47 65.18 -16.49
C SER A 19 -19.62 66.69 -16.69
N GLY A 20 -18.63 67.43 -16.20
CA GLY A 20 -18.52 68.86 -16.39
C GLY A 20 -18.20 69.18 -17.83
N ASP A 21 -19.23 69.45 -18.62
CA ASP A 21 -19.13 70.23 -19.84
C ASP A 21 -19.56 71.68 -19.54
N ALA A 22 -18.80 72.60 -20.12
CA ALA A 22 -18.79 74.02 -19.84
C ALA A 22 -20.18 74.69 -19.87
N LEU A 23 -20.50 75.44 -18.82
CA LEU A 23 -21.59 76.40 -18.84
C LEU A 23 -21.18 77.60 -19.72
N GLU A 24 -21.63 77.58 -20.97
CA GLU A 24 -21.88 78.81 -21.72
C GLU A 24 -23.01 79.60 -21.03
N SER A 25 -22.70 80.83 -20.62
CA SER A 25 -23.66 81.78 -20.08
C SER A 25 -24.60 82.26 -21.19
N THR A 26 -25.81 81.71 -21.24
CA THR A 26 -26.88 82.26 -22.07
C THR A 26 -27.60 83.42 -21.35
N PRO A 27 -28.12 84.43 -22.09
CA PRO A 27 -28.65 85.64 -21.50
C PRO A 27 -30.05 85.40 -20.92
N ILE A 28 -30.26 85.86 -19.69
CA ILE A 28 -31.56 85.89 -19.03
C ILE A 28 -32.39 87.01 -19.69
N HIS A 29 -33.27 86.63 -20.62
CA HIS A 29 -34.37 87.45 -21.13
C HIS A 29 -35.63 86.59 -21.20
N GLY A 30 -36.64 86.95 -20.42
CA GLY A 30 -37.94 86.29 -20.45
C GLY A 30 -38.56 86.16 -19.07
N ARG A 31 -39.14 87.26 -18.57
CA ARG A 31 -40.06 87.26 -17.43
C ARG A 31 -41.38 86.68 -17.91
N GLU A 32 -41.47 85.36 -18.03
CA GLU A 32 -42.72 84.65 -18.32
C GLU A 32 -43.41 84.20 -17.03
N HIS A 33 -44.74 84.32 -17.07
CA HIS A 33 -45.72 84.11 -16.02
C HIS A 33 -45.37 82.99 -15.02
N ILE A 34 -45.03 83.36 -13.78
CA ILE A 34 -45.15 82.50 -12.60
C ILE A 34 -46.65 82.48 -12.22
N GLY A 35 -47.46 81.90 -13.10
CA GLY A 35 -48.84 81.53 -12.87
C GLY A 35 -48.98 80.01 -12.90
N GLY A 36 -47.98 79.29 -12.36
CA GLY A 36 -48.05 77.84 -12.19
C GLY A 36 -49.15 77.52 -11.18
N ASN A 37 -50.18 76.83 -11.65
CA ASN A 37 -51.32 76.43 -10.84
C ASN A 37 -50.83 75.58 -9.66
N LEU A 38 -51.04 76.05 -8.42
CA LEU A 38 -50.65 75.39 -7.17
C LEU A 38 -51.10 73.92 -7.11
N GLU A 39 -52.20 73.60 -7.80
CA GLU A 39 -52.76 72.25 -7.90
C GLU A 39 -51.83 71.27 -8.64
N GLU A 40 -51.20 71.68 -9.75
CA GLU A 40 -50.27 70.84 -10.52
C GLU A 40 -49.03 70.48 -9.69
N MET A 41 -48.49 71.47 -8.96
CA MET A 41 -47.37 71.23 -8.05
C MET A 41 -47.76 70.27 -6.91
N MET A 42 -48.97 70.39 -6.38
CA MET A 42 -49.49 69.48 -5.35
C MET A 42 -49.70 68.05 -5.86
N LEU A 43 -50.10 67.88 -7.13
CA LEU A 43 -50.22 66.56 -7.77
C LEU A 43 -48.86 65.89 -7.93
N VAL A 44 -47.85 66.63 -8.42
CA VAL A 44 -46.48 66.11 -8.54
C VAL A 44 -45.91 65.74 -7.17
N LEU A 45 -46.12 66.57 -6.14
CA LEU A 45 -45.66 66.29 -4.78
C LEU A 45 -46.30 65.02 -4.20
N ARG A 46 -47.60 64.79 -4.44
CA ARG A 46 -48.27 63.56 -3.99
C ARG A 46 -47.70 62.32 -4.68
N ALA A 47 -47.45 62.40 -5.98
CA ALA A 47 -46.88 61.30 -6.75
C ALA A 47 -45.46 60.94 -6.26
N THR A 48 -44.61 61.95 -6.01
CA THR A 48 -43.24 61.71 -5.50
C THR A 48 -43.24 61.16 -4.09
N VAL A 49 -44.11 61.66 -3.20
CA VAL A 49 -44.26 61.13 -1.83
C VAL A 49 -44.72 59.67 -1.87
N LEU A 50 -45.66 59.32 -2.75
CA LEU A 50 -46.14 57.95 -2.89
C LEU A 50 -45.05 57.02 -3.45
N GLU A 51 -44.23 57.50 -4.37
CA GLU A 51 -43.11 56.72 -4.90
C GLU A 51 -42.01 56.51 -3.84
N HIS A 52 -41.65 57.55 -3.09
CA HIS A 52 -40.72 57.41 -1.97
C HIS A 52 -41.27 56.47 -0.89
N ALA A 53 -42.57 56.48 -0.63
CA ALA A 53 -43.19 55.55 0.32
C ALA A 53 -43.03 54.08 -0.13
N LYS A 54 -43.18 53.80 -1.43
CA LYS A 54 -42.92 52.45 -1.99
C LYS A 54 -41.46 52.05 -1.82
N GLN A 55 -40.52 52.94 -2.15
CA GLN A 55 -39.09 52.67 -2.01
C GLN A 55 -38.71 52.40 -0.55
N ILE A 56 -39.24 53.17 0.40
CA ILE A 56 -39.03 52.95 1.84
C ILE A 56 -39.59 51.59 2.25
N SER A 57 -40.75 51.19 1.75
CA SER A 57 -41.33 49.88 2.05
C SER A 57 -40.46 48.74 1.50
N GLN A 58 -39.92 48.89 0.30
CA GLN A 58 -39.03 47.90 -0.30
C GLN A 58 -37.72 47.79 0.48
N LEU A 59 -37.06 48.91 0.77
CA LEU A 59 -35.81 48.94 1.54
C LEU A 59 -35.96 48.32 2.94
N LYS A 60 -37.13 48.49 3.58
CA LYS A 60 -37.41 47.83 4.86
C LYS A 60 -37.43 46.31 4.73
N SER A 61 -38.09 45.79 3.69
CA SER A 61 -38.14 44.34 3.43
C SER A 61 -36.76 43.77 3.11
N GLU A 62 -35.97 44.47 2.27
CA GLU A 62 -34.61 44.06 1.95
C GLU A 62 -33.70 44.04 3.18
N ASN A 63 -33.81 45.04 4.06
CA ASN A 63 -33.03 45.10 5.28
C ASN A 63 -33.37 43.95 6.26
N GLU A 64 -34.64 43.54 6.32
CA GLU A 64 -35.06 42.38 7.11
C GLU A 64 -34.50 41.07 6.55
N GLN A 65 -34.51 40.90 5.22
CA GLN A 65 -33.89 39.74 4.57
C GLN A 65 -32.38 39.67 4.85
N LEU A 66 -31.67 40.80 4.74
CA LEU A 66 -30.24 40.88 5.04
C LEU A 66 -29.95 40.54 6.50
N TRP A 67 -30.79 40.98 7.43
CA TRP A 67 -30.63 40.67 8.84
C TRP A 67 -30.74 39.15 9.09
N ASN A 68 -31.76 38.51 8.53
CA ASN A 68 -31.93 37.06 8.62
C ASN A 68 -30.76 36.29 7.99
N HIS A 69 -30.27 36.75 6.84
CA HIS A 69 -29.12 36.14 6.18
C HIS A 69 -27.86 36.23 7.04
N ASN A 70 -27.61 37.39 7.66
CA ASN A 70 -26.47 37.59 8.55
C ASN A 70 -26.53 36.73 9.81
N GLU A 71 -27.73 36.47 10.35
CA GLU A 71 -27.87 35.57 11.49
C GLU A 71 -27.59 34.11 11.09
N ASN A 72 -28.10 33.67 9.94
CA ASN A 72 -27.80 32.33 9.42
C ASN A 72 -26.29 32.14 9.19
N LEU A 73 -25.62 33.12 8.56
CA LEU A 73 -24.18 33.08 8.35
C LEU A 73 -23.39 33.01 9.67
N ARG A 74 -23.88 33.70 10.70
CA ARG A 74 -23.27 33.65 12.03
C ARG A 74 -23.37 32.25 12.62
N ASP A 75 -24.50 31.58 12.48
CA ASP A 75 -24.70 30.23 13.00
C ASP A 75 -23.91 29.19 12.21
N ASP A 76 -23.84 29.32 10.88
CA ASP A 76 -22.98 28.49 10.04
C ASP A 76 -21.50 28.64 10.43
N TYR A 77 -21.06 29.87 10.71
CA TYR A 77 -19.70 30.12 11.19
C TYR A 77 -19.42 29.45 12.55
N LYS A 78 -20.38 29.51 13.49
CA LYS A 78 -20.24 28.81 14.79
C LYS A 78 -20.15 27.30 14.60
N LYS A 79 -21.00 26.72 13.75
CA LYS A 79 -20.99 25.29 13.45
C LYS A 79 -19.67 24.87 12.83
N MET A 80 -19.23 25.59 11.80
CA MET A 80 -17.96 25.32 11.13
C MET A 80 -16.78 25.40 12.10
N LYS A 81 -16.78 26.38 13.03
CA LYS A 81 -15.75 26.48 14.07
C LYS A 81 -15.73 25.24 14.97
N TYR A 82 -16.90 24.76 15.40
CA TYR A 82 -17.02 23.55 16.22
C TYR A 82 -16.49 22.31 15.49
N ASP A 83 -16.85 22.16 14.21
CA ASP A 83 -16.39 21.04 13.37
C ASP A 83 -14.86 21.07 13.20
N PHE A 84 -14.26 22.25 13.02
CA PHE A 84 -12.80 22.40 12.96
C PHE A 84 -12.10 21.96 14.26
N GLU A 85 -12.67 22.29 15.42
CA GLU A 85 -12.11 21.88 16.72
C GLU A 85 -12.22 20.36 16.92
N ASN A 86 -13.31 19.74 16.47
CA ASN A 86 -13.47 18.28 16.52
C ASN A 86 -12.50 17.56 15.58
N MET A 87 -12.40 18.00 14.32
CA MET A 87 -11.42 17.44 13.37
C MET A 87 -9.98 17.58 13.88
N ARG A 88 -9.66 18.68 14.58
CA ARG A 88 -8.35 18.85 15.20
C ARG A 88 -8.08 17.79 16.27
N LYS A 89 -9.06 17.48 17.12
CA LYS A 89 -8.94 16.43 18.15
C LYS A 89 -8.78 15.06 17.52
N GLU A 90 -9.57 14.75 16.49
CA GLU A 90 -9.44 13.49 15.75
C GLU A 90 -8.06 13.32 15.13
N ASN A 91 -7.51 14.37 14.53
CA ASN A 91 -6.16 14.34 13.97
C ASN A 91 -5.08 14.08 15.03
N GLU A 92 -5.18 14.67 16.22
CA GLU A 92 -4.24 14.40 17.31
C GLU A 92 -4.38 12.97 17.86
N ASN A 93 -5.62 12.45 17.93
CA ASN A 93 -5.88 11.06 18.31
C ASN A 93 -5.29 10.09 17.27
N LEU A 94 -5.51 10.34 15.99
CA LEU A 94 -4.98 9.54 14.89
C LEU A 94 -3.44 9.54 14.88
N LYS A 95 -2.84 10.72 15.11
CA LYS A 95 -1.39 10.86 15.23
C LYS A 95 -0.81 10.03 16.38
N SER A 96 -1.50 10.02 17.53
CA SER A 96 -1.09 9.23 18.70
C SER A 96 -1.17 7.72 18.41
N SER A 97 -2.27 7.28 17.77
CA SER A 97 -2.42 5.88 17.33
C SER A 97 -1.35 5.46 16.31
N LEU A 98 -1.04 6.34 15.36
CA LEU A 98 0.02 6.09 14.37
C LEU A 98 1.40 5.93 15.03
N GLN A 99 1.72 6.78 16.01
CA GLN A 99 2.97 6.66 16.76
C GLN A 99 3.08 5.33 17.52
N GLU A 100 1.98 4.85 18.08
CA GLU A 100 1.95 3.55 18.76
C GLU A 100 2.19 2.38 17.81
N HIS A 101 1.52 2.37 16.65
CA HIS A 101 1.75 1.35 15.63
C HIS A 101 3.18 1.37 15.07
N LEU A 102 3.81 2.54 14.95
CA LEU A 102 5.22 2.63 14.55
C LEU A 102 6.15 1.97 15.58
N ARG A 103 5.89 2.17 16.89
CA ARG A 103 6.65 1.50 17.96
C ARG A 103 6.47 -0.01 17.93
N GLU A 104 5.24 -0.47 17.70
CA GLU A 104 4.93 -1.90 17.61
C GLU A 104 5.65 -2.54 16.41
N ARG A 105 5.63 -1.88 15.25
CA ARG A 105 6.36 -2.31 14.06
C ARG A 105 7.86 -2.44 14.35
N ASP A 106 8.47 -1.45 15.00
CA ASP A 106 9.90 -1.47 15.32
C ASP A 106 10.25 -2.64 16.27
N LYS A 107 9.38 -2.93 17.24
CA LYS A 107 9.52 -4.10 18.13
C LYS A 107 9.44 -5.41 17.35
N LEU A 108 8.47 -5.56 16.46
CA LEU A 108 8.31 -6.77 15.64
C LEU A 108 9.50 -6.95 14.70
N GLN A 109 10.02 -5.86 14.13
CA GLN A 109 11.19 -5.92 13.26
C GLN A 109 12.45 -6.36 14.02
N LEU A 110 12.63 -5.91 15.26
CA LEU A 110 13.69 -6.42 16.12
C LEU A 110 13.53 -7.92 16.39
N GLN A 111 12.33 -8.38 16.70
CA GLN A 111 12.05 -9.81 16.93
C GLN A 111 12.31 -10.66 15.68
N LEU A 112 11.95 -10.14 14.49
CA LEU A 112 12.22 -10.81 13.23
C LEU A 112 13.73 -10.97 13.01
N ASN A 113 14.51 -9.88 13.13
CA ASN A 113 15.96 -9.93 12.98
C ASN A 113 16.62 -10.92 13.95
N VAL A 114 16.15 -10.98 15.21
CA VAL A 114 16.64 -11.95 16.20
C VAL A 114 16.30 -13.39 15.78
N THR A 115 15.10 -13.62 15.27
CA THR A 115 14.66 -14.95 14.84
C THR A 115 15.42 -15.41 13.59
N GLU A 116 15.60 -14.52 12.61
CA GLU A 116 16.38 -14.77 11.40
C GLU A 116 17.84 -15.13 11.75
N GLY A 117 18.47 -14.39 12.66
CA GLY A 117 19.83 -14.71 13.11
C GLY A 117 19.93 -16.09 13.76
N ARG A 118 18.92 -16.48 14.56
CA ARG A 118 18.87 -17.83 15.15
C ARG A 118 18.67 -18.92 14.10
N LEU A 119 17.86 -18.68 13.07
CA LEU A 119 17.66 -19.62 11.97
C LEU A 119 18.94 -19.82 11.17
N GLN A 120 19.65 -18.74 10.82
CA GLN A 120 20.94 -18.83 10.12
C GLN A 120 21.96 -19.67 10.91
N TYR A 121 22.01 -19.48 12.23
CA TYR A 121 22.88 -20.27 13.11
C TYR A 121 22.51 -21.75 13.12
N LEU A 122 21.21 -22.07 13.21
CA LEU A 122 20.73 -23.45 13.20
C LEU A 122 20.99 -24.13 11.84
N GLU A 123 20.81 -23.41 10.74
CA GLU A 123 21.10 -23.90 9.39
C GLU A 123 22.59 -24.22 9.22
N ALA A 124 23.47 -23.32 9.65
CA ALA A 124 24.91 -23.54 9.63
C ALA A 124 25.33 -24.78 10.45
N ILE A 125 24.72 -24.99 11.61
CA ILE A 125 24.95 -26.21 12.41
C ILE A 125 24.42 -27.45 11.70
N SER A 126 23.22 -27.39 11.13
CA SER A 126 22.60 -28.53 10.46
C SER A 126 23.47 -29.03 9.31
N LEU A 127 24.08 -28.13 8.54
CA LEU A 127 25.00 -28.49 7.46
C LEU A 127 26.25 -29.21 7.99
N GLN A 128 26.77 -28.80 9.15
CA GLN A 128 27.97 -29.36 9.75
C GLN A 128 27.77 -30.74 10.41
N ILE A 129 26.53 -31.09 10.75
CA ILE A 129 26.16 -32.36 11.38
C ILE A 129 25.62 -33.38 10.36
N THR A 130 25.56 -33.02 9.07
CA THR A 130 25.05 -33.96 8.04
C THR A 130 25.94 -35.21 8.01
N PRO A 131 25.41 -36.39 8.37
CA PRO A 131 26.20 -37.59 8.55
C PRO A 131 26.60 -38.17 7.19
N ARG A 132 27.78 -38.80 7.13
CA ARG A 132 28.31 -39.37 5.88
C ARG A 132 27.56 -40.60 5.40
N THR A 133 26.98 -41.36 6.31
CA THR A 133 26.24 -42.59 6.01
C THR A 133 25.10 -42.80 7.01
N CYS A 134 24.16 -43.69 6.71
CA CYS A 134 23.16 -44.15 7.69
C CYS A 134 23.79 -44.88 8.87
N GLN A 135 24.95 -45.52 8.67
CA GLN A 135 25.71 -46.12 9.77
C GLN A 135 26.16 -45.05 10.77
N THR A 136 26.66 -43.91 10.28
CA THR A 136 27.03 -42.78 11.14
C THR A 136 25.83 -42.22 11.91
N LEU A 137 24.63 -42.22 11.32
CA LEU A 137 23.38 -41.87 12.03
C LEU A 137 23.09 -42.85 13.17
N ALA A 138 23.26 -44.15 12.92
CA ALA A 138 23.06 -45.19 13.94
C ALA A 138 24.09 -45.10 15.06
N ASP A 139 25.36 -44.83 14.74
CA ASP A 139 26.43 -44.61 15.72
C ASP A 139 26.16 -43.37 16.59
N LEU A 140 25.46 -42.36 16.05
CA LEU A 140 24.98 -41.18 16.76
C LEU A 140 23.70 -41.44 17.59
N GLY A 141 23.19 -42.67 17.60
CA GLY A 141 22.05 -43.10 18.41
C GLY A 141 20.69 -42.98 17.71
N VAL A 142 20.65 -42.79 16.39
CA VAL A 142 19.39 -42.82 15.63
C VAL A 142 18.97 -44.28 15.41
N THR A 143 17.80 -44.65 15.92
CA THR A 143 17.32 -46.05 15.95
C THR A 143 16.12 -46.32 15.06
N ARG A 144 15.59 -45.32 14.37
CA ARG A 144 14.35 -45.44 13.57
C ARG A 144 14.67 -45.53 12.09
N THR A 145 14.12 -46.53 11.41
CA THR A 145 14.12 -46.60 9.94
C THR A 145 13.30 -45.45 9.36
N GLY A 146 13.84 -44.78 8.34
CA GLY A 146 13.22 -43.59 7.76
C GLY A 146 14.09 -42.87 6.74
N GLU A 147 13.57 -41.77 6.19
CA GLU A 147 14.30 -40.97 5.21
C GLU A 147 15.18 -39.92 5.89
N TYR A 148 16.47 -39.90 5.54
CA TYR A 148 17.46 -38.99 6.11
C TYR A 148 18.28 -38.33 5.00
N PHE A 149 18.85 -37.15 5.30
CA PHE A 149 19.86 -36.54 4.47
C PHE A 149 21.24 -37.02 4.90
N VAL A 150 22.01 -37.46 3.92
CA VAL A 150 23.34 -38.04 4.09
C VAL A 150 24.28 -37.38 3.08
N ASP A 151 25.48 -37.04 3.53
CA ASP A 151 26.49 -36.36 2.71
C ASP A 151 27.77 -37.23 2.64
N PRO A 152 27.86 -38.17 1.67
CA PRO A 152 28.95 -39.12 1.60
C PRO A 152 30.32 -38.46 1.33
N ASP A 153 30.33 -37.32 0.64
CA ASP A 153 31.55 -36.54 0.36
C ASP A 153 31.98 -35.75 1.61
N GLY A 154 31.00 -35.39 2.43
CA GLY A 154 31.14 -34.78 3.73
C GLY A 154 30.85 -33.28 3.68
N ALA A 155 30.39 -32.74 4.82
CA ALA A 155 29.94 -31.37 4.91
C ALA A 155 30.92 -30.36 4.27
N LEU A 156 30.38 -29.51 3.39
CA LEU A 156 31.10 -28.45 2.65
C LEU A 156 32.10 -28.94 1.59
N ILE A 157 32.07 -30.23 1.21
CA ILE A 157 32.94 -30.83 0.20
C ILE A 157 32.07 -31.58 -0.81
N GLY A 158 32.26 -31.35 -2.11
CA GLY A 158 31.56 -32.11 -3.15
C GLY A 158 30.14 -31.62 -3.41
N ASP A 159 29.23 -32.56 -3.65
CA ASP A 159 27.84 -32.26 -3.99
C ASP A 159 26.96 -32.06 -2.74
N ALA A 160 25.76 -31.49 -2.93
CA ALA A 160 24.82 -31.29 -1.83
C ALA A 160 24.34 -32.63 -1.22
N PRO A 161 23.98 -32.67 0.08
CA PRO A 161 23.50 -33.88 0.72
C PRO A 161 22.33 -34.53 -0.02
N ILE A 162 22.37 -35.86 -0.09
CA ILE A 162 21.39 -36.68 -0.78
C ILE A 162 20.36 -37.25 0.21
N LYS A 163 19.10 -37.36 -0.22
CA LYS A 163 18.05 -37.99 0.59
C LYS A 163 18.06 -39.50 0.34
N VAL A 164 18.19 -40.28 1.40
CA VAL A 164 18.26 -41.75 1.37
C VAL A 164 17.28 -42.35 2.37
N LEU A 165 16.86 -43.60 2.14
CA LEU A 165 16.13 -44.38 3.14
C LEU A 165 17.15 -45.16 3.97
N CYS A 166 17.25 -44.86 5.26
CA CYS A 166 18.09 -45.61 6.19
C CYS A 166 17.25 -46.69 6.85
N ASP A 167 17.66 -47.95 6.68
CA ASP A 167 17.06 -49.08 7.40
C ASP A 167 17.92 -49.45 8.61
N MET A 168 17.48 -48.96 9.76
CA MET A 168 18.16 -49.11 11.05
C MET A 168 17.88 -50.48 11.70
N GLU A 169 16.99 -51.30 11.13
CA GLU A 169 16.70 -52.65 11.64
C GLU A 169 17.71 -53.70 11.15
N THR A 170 18.53 -53.35 10.15
CA THR A 170 19.60 -54.20 9.60
C THR A 170 20.93 -54.00 10.34
N ASP A 171 21.72 -55.07 10.47
CA ASP A 171 23.08 -55.02 11.05
C ASP A 171 24.08 -55.68 10.07
N PRO A 172 24.93 -54.91 9.37
CA PRO A 172 25.11 -53.45 9.48
C PRO A 172 23.94 -52.64 8.88
N VAL A 173 23.83 -51.37 9.28
CA VAL A 173 22.73 -50.48 8.88
C VAL A 173 22.76 -50.21 7.38
N SER A 174 21.61 -50.42 6.73
CA SER A 174 21.49 -50.30 5.29
C SER A 174 21.17 -48.87 4.85
N THR A 175 21.91 -48.39 3.84
CA THR A 175 21.64 -47.12 3.15
C THR A 175 21.01 -47.43 1.80
N ILE A 176 19.72 -47.13 1.64
CA ILE A 176 18.97 -47.42 0.42
C ILE A 176 18.80 -46.13 -0.38
N VAL A 177 19.41 -46.10 -1.57
CA VAL A 177 19.25 -45.03 -2.55
C VAL A 177 18.21 -45.46 -3.58
N LEU A 178 17.08 -44.76 -3.63
CA LEU A 178 16.01 -45.07 -4.59
C LEU A 178 16.46 -44.74 -6.01
N HIS A 179 16.07 -45.56 -7.00
CA HIS A 179 16.33 -45.33 -8.42
C HIS A 179 15.02 -45.23 -9.22
N ASP A 180 15.10 -44.70 -10.44
CA ASP A 180 13.93 -44.42 -11.29
C ASP A 180 13.38 -45.65 -12.06
N SER A 181 14.09 -46.77 -12.04
CA SER A 181 13.72 -48.00 -12.77
C SER A 181 13.11 -49.11 -11.90
N MET A 182 11.91 -48.88 -11.34
CA MET A 182 11.21 -49.88 -10.51
C MET A 182 10.38 -50.93 -11.30
N GLY A 183 10.68 -51.18 -12.57
CA GLY A 183 9.86 -52.05 -13.44
C GLY A 183 10.64 -53.20 -14.09
N THR A 184 9.96 -54.34 -14.31
CA THR A 184 10.46 -55.42 -15.16
C THR A 184 10.42 -54.97 -16.61
N THR A 185 11.58 -55.00 -17.28
CA THR A 185 11.66 -54.76 -18.73
C THR A 185 11.70 -56.12 -19.42
N ALA A 186 10.73 -56.38 -20.30
CA ALA A 186 10.78 -57.57 -21.16
C ALA A 186 11.92 -57.38 -22.18
N ILE A 187 12.95 -58.20 -22.07
CA ILE A 187 14.08 -58.22 -23.00
C ILE A 187 13.84 -59.39 -23.95
N ASP A 188 13.78 -59.11 -25.25
CA ASP A 188 13.70 -60.16 -26.27
C ASP A 188 14.96 -61.04 -26.26
N ARG A 189 14.85 -62.27 -26.78
CA ARG A 189 15.98 -63.21 -26.86
C ARG A 189 17.12 -62.58 -27.67
N CYS A 190 18.14 -62.10 -26.97
CA CYS A 190 19.40 -61.74 -27.58
C CYS A 190 20.41 -62.87 -27.34
N ALA A 191 21.30 -63.09 -28.30
CA ALA A 191 22.32 -64.14 -28.23
C ALA A 191 23.70 -63.63 -27.75
N ASP A 192 23.93 -62.32 -27.83
CA ASP A 192 25.26 -61.72 -27.63
C ASP A 192 25.42 -61.10 -26.23
N PRO A 193 26.59 -61.26 -25.58
CA PRO A 193 26.91 -60.57 -24.34
C PRO A 193 26.78 -59.04 -24.50
N GLY A 194 26.02 -58.39 -23.61
CA GLY A 194 25.86 -56.94 -23.60
C GLY A 194 24.83 -56.36 -24.56
N CYS A 195 24.02 -57.20 -25.21
CA CYS A 195 22.95 -56.78 -26.13
C CYS A 195 21.89 -55.84 -25.52
N TYR A 196 21.79 -55.80 -24.19
CA TYR A 196 20.87 -54.98 -23.44
C TYR A 196 21.67 -54.16 -22.44
N SER A 197 21.53 -52.85 -22.52
CA SER A 197 22.07 -51.90 -21.56
C SER A 197 20.93 -51.00 -21.11
N HIS A 198 20.76 -50.87 -19.80
CA HIS A 198 19.78 -49.97 -19.21
C HIS A 198 20.49 -49.01 -18.27
N SER A 199 20.37 -47.72 -18.58
CA SER A 199 20.88 -46.68 -17.69
C SER A 199 19.90 -46.48 -16.54
N ILE A 200 20.29 -46.92 -15.35
CA ILE A 200 19.55 -46.67 -14.11
C ILE A 200 20.02 -45.31 -13.57
N ARG A 201 19.09 -44.38 -13.32
CA ARG A 201 19.42 -43.14 -12.60
C ARG A 201 18.98 -43.29 -11.15
N ALA A 202 19.87 -42.92 -10.23
CA ALA A 202 19.45 -42.69 -8.85
C ALA A 202 18.38 -41.60 -8.86
N LYS A 203 17.20 -41.91 -8.32
CA LYS A 203 16.12 -40.97 -8.12
C LYS A 203 16.45 -40.23 -6.85
N LEU A 204 17.28 -39.20 -6.99
CA LEU A 204 17.38 -38.14 -5.99
C LEU A 204 15.96 -37.56 -5.89
N LEU A 205 15.29 -37.82 -4.76
CA LEU A 205 13.95 -37.29 -4.50
C LEU A 205 14.01 -35.77 -4.72
N PRO A 206 13.03 -35.19 -5.43
CA PRO A 206 13.21 -33.91 -6.10
C PRO A 206 13.65 -32.83 -5.13
N GLN A 207 14.92 -32.42 -5.24
CA GLN A 207 15.34 -31.10 -4.84
C GLN A 207 15.11 -30.17 -6.03
N THR A 208 14.58 -28.99 -5.75
CA THR A 208 14.19 -27.97 -6.73
C THR A 208 15.40 -27.25 -7.35
N ILE A 209 16.57 -27.89 -7.44
CA ILE A 209 17.81 -27.26 -7.91
C ILE A 209 18.57 -28.28 -8.76
N GLN A 210 19.01 -27.85 -9.96
CA GLN A 210 19.76 -28.64 -10.94
C GLN A 210 20.89 -29.46 -10.29
N GLN A 211 20.91 -30.77 -10.52
CA GLN A 211 21.98 -31.64 -10.03
C GLN A 211 22.72 -32.33 -11.19
N ASN A 212 24.04 -32.27 -11.11
CA ASN A 212 25.01 -32.99 -11.95
C ASN A 212 25.03 -34.50 -11.59
N PRO A 213 25.53 -35.37 -12.47
CA PRO A 213 25.56 -36.81 -12.22
C PRO A 213 26.55 -37.19 -11.11
N VAL A 214 26.04 -37.75 -10.01
CA VAL A 214 26.82 -38.28 -8.88
C VAL A 214 27.27 -39.71 -9.18
N HIS A 215 28.56 -40.01 -9.03
CA HIS A 215 29.10 -41.37 -9.14
C HIS A 215 29.06 -42.08 -7.78
N LEU A 216 27.99 -42.83 -7.50
CA LEU A 216 27.95 -43.75 -6.36
C LEU A 216 28.49 -45.14 -6.75
N PHE A 217 29.52 -45.61 -6.06
CA PHE A 217 29.94 -47.01 -6.11
C PHE A 217 29.15 -47.81 -5.07
N ALA A 218 27.99 -48.32 -5.47
CA ALA A 218 27.22 -49.27 -4.67
C ALA A 218 27.58 -50.71 -5.07
N LYS A 219 27.58 -51.62 -4.09
CA LYS A 219 27.62 -53.06 -4.36
C LYS A 219 26.26 -53.44 -4.95
N GLN A 220 26.18 -53.52 -6.27
CA GLN A 220 24.97 -53.97 -6.97
C GLN A 220 24.82 -55.46 -6.68
N GLU A 221 23.70 -55.87 -6.07
CA GLU A 221 23.36 -57.30 -6.04
C GLU A 221 23.18 -57.76 -7.48
N THR A 222 24.14 -58.55 -7.95
CA THR A 222 24.02 -59.32 -9.18
C THR A 222 22.79 -60.21 -9.06
N LEU A 223 21.71 -59.84 -9.75
CA LEU A 223 20.61 -60.74 -10.06
C LEU A 223 21.17 -61.86 -10.94
N THR A 224 21.54 -62.98 -10.31
CA THR A 224 21.82 -64.22 -11.03
C THR A 224 20.50 -64.73 -11.59
N LEU A 225 20.35 -64.63 -12.91
CA LEU A 225 19.31 -65.35 -13.64
C LEU A 225 19.72 -66.82 -13.70
N ASP A 226 19.10 -67.65 -12.86
CA ASP A 226 19.12 -69.10 -13.06
C ASP A 226 18.19 -69.42 -14.23
N ILE A 227 18.80 -69.83 -15.34
CA ILE A 227 18.10 -70.37 -16.51
C ILE A 227 17.83 -71.85 -16.22
N ILE A 228 16.56 -72.23 -16.03
CA ILE A 228 16.09 -73.61 -16.16
C ILE A 228 15.59 -73.82 -17.59
#